data_AF-A0A965B9W4-F1
#
_entry.id   AF-A0A965B9W4-F1
#
_cell.length_a   1.000
_cell.length_b   1.000
_cell.length_c   1.000
_cell.angle_alpha   90.00
_cell.angle_beta   90.00
_cell.angle_gamma   90.00
#
_symmetry.space_group_name_H-M   'P 1'
#
loop_
_entity.id
_entity.type
_entity.pdbx_description
1 polymer ?
#
loop_
_entity_poly.entity_id
_entity_poly.type
_entity_poly.pdbx_seq_one_letter_code
_entity_poly.pdbx_strand_id
1 'polypeptide(L)'
;MMADSMQQPEPSVDGRGGENDAERSRIDGATVRHMLELATTWLERHVTVVNALNVFPVPDGDTGTNMHLTMRAAVEAVRRVADEGAGAVVRAAAQGAVLGARGNSGVILSQIVAGLSRGVGDTRSISSAEFARALAEGASNAYRAVTRPVEGTILTVARAAGDAAVECVTQARESVSTVLGAAMAGAHRAVQATPLQLPLLKQAGVVDAGGEGYRLILEGMGFALRGEALPALGEVSLPVAAVQMLPDDGTISPEDDPLAGEWGYCTQFVIVAHDGADLSVEKVRDDLQVLAESTMVVGGDGFVRIHGHTEDPGSLLTRAVQFGRVQRISIEDMDAQAERWRMAAGRVGGGTEVRSSGEPPDLDAPLADVA
;
A
#
# COMPACT_ATOMS: atom_id res chain seq x y z
N MET A 1 -16.59 2.16 64.88
CA MET A 1 -16.80 2.71 63.52
C MET A 1 -15.71 2.16 62.63
N MET A 2 -16.08 1.13 61.88
CA MET A 2 -15.27 0.50 60.84
C MET A 2 -15.21 1.48 59.66
N ALA A 3 -14.02 1.74 59.14
CA ALA A 3 -13.84 2.35 57.83
C ALA A 3 -13.18 1.30 56.96
N ASP A 4 -14.03 0.71 56.14
CA ASP A 4 -13.77 -0.29 55.11
C ASP A 4 -12.86 0.34 54.03
N SER A 5 -11.65 -0.19 53.87
CA SER A 5 -10.79 0.16 52.74
C SER A 5 -10.98 -0.91 51.68
N MET A 6 -11.84 -0.61 50.69
CA MET A 6 -12.02 -1.44 49.49
C MET A 6 -10.71 -1.49 48.71
N GLN A 7 -9.96 -2.57 48.91
CA GLN A 7 -8.85 -2.95 48.05
C GLN A 7 -9.45 -3.36 46.69
N GLN A 8 -9.21 -2.58 45.64
CA GLN A 8 -9.54 -2.99 44.28
C GLN A 8 -8.65 -4.18 43.88
N PRO A 9 -9.17 -5.20 43.18
CA PRO A 9 -8.36 -6.32 42.72
C PRO A 9 -7.43 -5.83 41.61
N GLU A 10 -6.12 -6.05 41.79
CA GLU A 10 -5.15 -5.85 40.72
C GLU A 10 -5.48 -6.73 39.51
N PRO A 11 -5.28 -6.24 38.28
CA PRO A 11 -5.54 -7.05 37.10
C PRO A 11 -4.57 -8.24 37.09
N SER A 12 -5.15 -9.44 37.13
CA SER A 12 -4.44 -10.69 36.93
C SER A 12 -3.73 -10.66 35.58
N VAL A 13 -2.40 -10.53 35.61
CA VAL A 13 -1.54 -10.83 34.47
C VAL A 13 -1.64 -12.34 34.26
N ASP A 14 -2.58 -12.75 33.41
CA ASP A 14 -2.68 -14.14 32.94
C ASP A 14 -1.41 -14.39 32.11
N GLY A 15 -0.44 -15.06 32.73
CA GLY A 15 0.91 -15.30 32.25
C GLY A 15 0.98 -16.31 31.11
N ARG A 16 0.22 -16.11 30.03
CA ARG A 16 0.23 -16.96 28.83
C ARG A 16 0.69 -16.25 27.55
N GLY A 17 1.27 -15.05 27.66
CA GLY A 17 1.85 -14.32 26.53
C GLY A 17 3.38 -14.22 26.52
N GLY A 18 4.05 -14.67 27.59
CA GLY A 18 5.47 -14.36 27.80
C GLY A 18 6.49 -15.39 27.28
N GLU A 19 6.07 -16.63 26.98
CA GLU A 19 7.03 -17.72 26.72
C GLU A 19 7.45 -17.87 25.24
N ASN A 20 6.81 -17.19 24.28
CA ASN A 20 7.10 -17.37 22.84
C ASN A 20 7.97 -16.28 22.20
N ASP A 21 8.17 -15.13 22.85
CA ASP A 21 8.76 -13.95 22.19
C ASP A 21 10.30 -13.90 22.30
N ALA A 22 10.87 -14.64 23.26
CA ALA A 22 12.31 -14.72 23.50
C ALA A 22 13.05 -15.68 22.54
N GLU A 23 12.36 -16.60 21.86
CA GLU A 23 13.02 -17.70 21.11
C GLU A 23 13.15 -17.52 19.59
N ARG A 24 12.42 -16.59 18.94
CA ARG A 24 12.49 -16.44 17.47
C ARG A 24 13.63 -15.53 17.02
N SER A 25 14.87 -15.97 17.25
CA SER A 25 16.07 -15.37 16.64
C SER A 25 16.08 -15.51 15.11
N ARG A 26 15.35 -16.51 14.58
CA ARG A 26 15.15 -16.77 13.16
C ARG A 26 13.70 -17.12 12.84
N ILE A 27 13.27 -16.83 11.61
CA ILE A 27 11.96 -17.22 11.07
C ILE A 27 12.13 -18.03 9.78
N ASP A 28 11.35 -19.10 9.63
CA ASP A 28 11.34 -19.96 8.44
C ASP A 28 10.27 -19.52 7.42
N GLY A 29 10.20 -20.19 6.26
CA GLY A 29 9.24 -19.83 5.22
C GLY A 29 7.78 -20.05 5.63
N ALA A 30 7.49 -21.01 6.52
CA ALA A 30 6.16 -21.20 7.08
C ALA A 30 5.73 -20.00 7.93
N THR A 31 6.63 -19.50 8.77
CA THR A 31 6.41 -18.29 9.58
C THR A 31 6.22 -17.07 8.67
N VAL A 32 7.07 -16.88 7.67
CA VAL A 32 6.95 -15.76 6.70
C VAL A 32 5.61 -15.82 5.95
N ARG A 33 5.19 -17.00 5.50
CA ARG A 33 3.90 -17.20 4.84
C ARG A 33 2.75 -16.76 5.75
N HIS A 34 2.78 -17.20 7.01
CA HIS A 34 1.75 -16.83 7.98
C HIS A 34 1.73 -15.31 8.27
N MET A 35 2.92 -14.69 8.36
CA MET A 35 3.05 -13.23 8.49
C MET A 35 2.40 -12.49 7.33
N LEU A 36 2.62 -12.92 6.09
CA LEU A 36 2.01 -12.30 4.90
C LEU A 36 0.49 -12.48 4.89
N GLU A 37 -0.01 -13.65 5.30
CA GLU A 37 -1.45 -13.93 5.37
C GLU A 37 -2.16 -13.07 6.43
N LEU A 38 -1.61 -12.96 7.64
CA LEU A 38 -2.19 -12.09 8.67
C LEU A 38 -2.04 -10.61 8.34
N ALA A 39 -0.91 -10.19 7.74
CA ALA A 39 -0.75 -8.82 7.24
C ALA A 39 -1.82 -8.46 6.20
N THR A 40 -2.07 -9.36 5.24
CA THR A 40 -3.09 -9.16 4.19
C THR A 40 -4.50 -9.09 4.77
N THR A 41 -4.81 -9.98 5.72
CA THR A 41 -6.12 -10.03 6.38
C THR A 41 -6.34 -8.82 7.30
N TRP A 42 -5.29 -8.36 7.98
CA TRP A 42 -5.36 -7.17 8.83
C TRP A 42 -5.55 -5.91 7.98
N LEU A 43 -4.85 -5.80 6.85
CA LEU A 43 -5.08 -4.71 5.90
C LEU A 43 -6.48 -4.76 5.30
N GLU A 44 -7.01 -5.94 4.95
CA GLU A 44 -8.37 -6.13 4.43
C GLU A 44 -9.42 -5.52 5.38
N ARG A 45 -9.28 -5.79 6.68
CA ARG A 45 -10.15 -5.24 7.74
C ARG A 45 -10.12 -3.72 7.83
N HIS A 46 -9.07 -3.08 7.35
CA HIS A 46 -8.86 -1.63 7.42
C HIS A 46 -8.93 -0.94 6.05
N VAL A 47 -9.33 -1.64 4.98
CA VAL A 47 -9.42 -1.04 3.63
C VAL A 47 -10.26 0.23 3.63
N THR A 48 -11.40 0.21 4.32
CA THR A 48 -12.29 1.39 4.40
C THR A 48 -11.64 2.56 5.14
N VAL A 49 -10.90 2.28 6.20
CA VAL A 49 -10.15 3.29 6.97
C VAL A 49 -9.05 3.90 6.11
N VAL A 50 -8.24 3.08 5.44
CA VAL A 50 -7.14 3.54 4.59
C VAL A 50 -7.67 4.31 3.38
N ASN A 51 -8.76 3.85 2.77
CA ASN A 51 -9.43 4.56 1.68
C ASN A 51 -9.93 5.94 2.12
N ALA A 52 -10.46 6.07 3.34
CA ALA A 52 -10.94 7.36 3.87
C ALA A 52 -9.81 8.37 4.15
N LEU A 53 -8.56 7.93 4.27
CA LEU A 53 -7.39 8.80 4.42
C LEU A 53 -6.81 9.26 3.07
N ASN A 54 -7.27 8.68 1.96
CA ASN A 54 -6.68 8.91 0.65
C ASN A 54 -7.08 10.29 0.11
N VAL A 55 -6.24 11.29 0.38
CA VAL A 55 -6.40 12.66 -0.09
C VAL A 55 -5.22 13.14 -0.96
N PHE A 56 -4.17 12.32 -1.12
CA PHE A 56 -2.94 12.66 -1.84
C PHE A 56 -2.46 11.49 -2.71
N PRO A 57 -1.98 11.75 -3.96
CA PRO A 57 -2.08 13.02 -4.67
C PRO A 57 -3.51 13.29 -5.18
N VAL A 58 -4.30 12.23 -5.37
CA VAL A 58 -5.67 12.29 -5.88
C VAL A 58 -6.61 11.63 -4.85
N PRO A 59 -7.70 12.30 -4.42
CA PRO A 59 -8.63 11.78 -3.44
C PRO A 59 -9.66 10.80 -4.06
N ASP A 60 -9.17 9.74 -4.69
CA ASP A 60 -9.98 8.71 -5.37
C ASP A 60 -10.43 7.56 -4.43
N GLY A 61 -10.07 7.65 -3.14
CA GLY A 61 -10.50 6.72 -2.10
C GLY A 61 -10.19 5.25 -2.38
N ASP A 62 -9.15 4.94 -3.16
CA ASP A 62 -8.85 3.56 -3.55
C ASP A 62 -7.58 2.97 -2.91
N THR A 63 -6.77 3.77 -2.20
CA THR A 63 -5.43 3.38 -1.75
C THR A 63 -5.42 2.08 -0.93
N GLY A 64 -6.33 1.92 0.02
CA GLY A 64 -6.46 0.70 0.81
C GLY A 64 -6.85 -0.51 -0.04
N THR A 65 -7.75 -0.31 -1.01
CA THR A 65 -8.16 -1.36 -1.95
C THR A 65 -6.98 -1.79 -2.83
N ASN A 66 -6.25 -0.84 -3.40
CA ASN A 66 -5.07 -1.07 -4.22
C ASN A 66 -3.96 -1.83 -3.47
N MET A 67 -3.67 -1.42 -2.24
CA MET A 67 -2.70 -2.11 -1.38
C MET A 67 -3.16 -3.52 -1.00
N HIS A 68 -4.43 -3.70 -0.60
CA HIS A 68 -4.96 -5.02 -0.25
C HIS A 68 -4.92 -5.98 -1.44
N LEU A 69 -5.38 -5.56 -2.62
CA LEU A 69 -5.37 -6.40 -3.82
C LEU A 69 -3.94 -6.81 -4.22
N THR A 70 -2.98 -5.90 -4.04
CA THR A 70 -1.55 -6.18 -4.26
C THR A 70 -1.03 -7.24 -3.28
N MET A 71 -1.32 -7.09 -1.98
CA MET A 71 -0.93 -8.07 -0.95
C MET A 71 -1.62 -9.42 -1.15
N ARG A 72 -2.88 -9.44 -1.57
CA ARG A 72 -3.62 -10.66 -1.90
C ARG A 72 -2.96 -11.42 -3.04
N ALA A 73 -2.54 -10.72 -4.11
CA ALA A 73 -1.80 -11.34 -5.20
C ALA A 73 -0.44 -11.91 -4.75
N ALA A 74 0.25 -11.25 -3.81
CA ALA A 74 1.47 -11.77 -3.19
C ALA A 74 1.20 -13.08 -2.43
N VAL A 75 0.17 -13.12 -1.59
CA VAL A 75 -0.23 -14.33 -0.83
C VAL A 75 -0.65 -15.46 -1.77
N GLU A 76 -1.41 -15.17 -2.82
CA GLU A 76 -1.80 -16.16 -3.83
C GLU A 76 -0.59 -16.79 -4.54
N ALA A 77 0.44 -15.99 -4.86
CA ALA A 77 1.67 -16.49 -5.44
C ALA A 77 2.43 -17.39 -4.45
N VAL A 78 2.54 -16.97 -3.19
CA VAL A 78 3.16 -17.76 -2.12
C VAL A 78 2.49 -19.12 -1.96
N ARG A 79 1.15 -19.19 -2.02
CA ARG A 79 0.39 -20.46 -1.91
C ARG A 79 0.75 -21.51 -2.96
N ARG A 80 1.33 -21.11 -4.09
CA ARG A 80 1.76 -22.02 -5.16
C ARG A 80 3.19 -22.54 -4.98
N VAL A 81 3.93 -22.02 -4.00
CA VAL A 81 5.31 -22.42 -3.72
C VAL A 81 5.32 -23.68 -2.86
N ALA A 82 5.91 -24.75 -3.40
CA ALA A 82 6.15 -26.01 -2.68
C ALA A 82 7.40 -25.96 -1.78
N ASP A 83 8.35 -25.06 -2.05
CA ASP A 83 9.54 -24.84 -1.21
C ASP A 83 9.18 -24.07 0.07
N GLU A 84 9.62 -24.60 1.21
CA GLU A 84 9.42 -24.00 2.54
C GLU A 84 10.56 -23.04 2.93
N GLY A 85 11.53 -22.80 2.06
CA GLY A 85 12.61 -21.85 2.29
C GLY A 85 12.10 -20.41 2.36
N ALA A 86 12.52 -19.66 3.36
CA ALA A 86 12.08 -18.28 3.55
C ALA A 86 12.38 -17.39 2.33
N GLY A 87 13.56 -17.54 1.70
CA GLY A 87 13.92 -16.82 0.48
C GLY A 87 12.99 -17.12 -0.69
N ALA A 88 12.61 -18.38 -0.89
CA ALA A 88 11.67 -18.79 -1.94
C ALA A 88 10.27 -18.20 -1.72
N VAL A 89 9.79 -18.19 -0.47
CA VAL A 89 8.51 -17.59 -0.09
C VAL A 89 8.51 -16.08 -0.34
N VAL A 90 9.54 -15.35 0.12
CA VAL A 90 9.60 -13.89 -0.08
C VAL A 90 9.76 -13.54 -1.56
N ARG A 91 10.53 -14.32 -2.34
CA ARG A 91 10.63 -14.15 -3.80
C ARG A 91 9.29 -14.30 -4.50
N ALA A 92 8.53 -15.34 -4.17
CA ALA A 92 7.20 -15.55 -4.75
C ALA A 92 6.22 -14.44 -4.34
N ALA A 93 6.28 -13.99 -3.08
CA ALA A 93 5.50 -12.84 -2.62
C ALA A 93 5.82 -11.58 -3.44
N ALA A 94 7.11 -11.29 -3.65
CA ALA A 94 7.56 -10.16 -4.46
C ALA A 94 7.05 -10.26 -5.91
N GLN A 95 7.22 -11.41 -6.56
CA GLN A 95 6.74 -11.61 -7.93
C GLN A 95 5.21 -11.47 -8.02
N GLY A 96 4.47 -12.05 -7.07
CA GLY A 96 3.02 -11.92 -6.99
C GLY A 96 2.57 -10.48 -6.76
N ALA A 97 3.24 -9.75 -5.86
CA ALA A 97 2.97 -8.34 -5.60
C ALA A 97 3.20 -7.48 -6.85
N VAL A 98 4.33 -7.67 -7.56
CA VAL A 98 4.63 -6.87 -8.76
C VAL A 98 3.64 -7.17 -9.88
N LEU A 99 3.31 -8.44 -10.13
CA LEU A 99 2.37 -8.81 -11.19
C LEU A 99 0.93 -8.39 -10.87
N GLY A 100 0.56 -8.42 -9.59
CA GLY A 100 -0.78 -8.11 -9.10
C GLY A 100 -0.96 -6.68 -8.61
N ALA A 101 0.07 -5.83 -8.68
CA ALA A 101 0.02 -4.46 -8.23
C ALA A 101 -1.14 -3.69 -8.88
N ARG A 102 -1.81 -2.85 -8.09
CA ARG A 102 -2.92 -1.99 -8.54
C ARG A 102 -2.69 -0.54 -8.11
N GLY A 103 -2.89 0.39 -9.03
CA GLY A 103 -2.70 1.81 -8.77
C GLY A 103 -1.29 2.18 -8.30
N ASN A 104 -1.11 3.44 -7.92
CA ASN A 104 0.18 3.95 -7.49
C ASN A 104 0.64 3.33 -6.17
N SER A 105 -0.27 3.26 -5.18
CA SER A 105 0.01 2.72 -3.85
C SER A 105 0.36 1.23 -3.89
N GLY A 106 -0.33 0.43 -4.71
CA GLY A 106 0.00 -0.98 -4.91
C GLY A 106 1.32 -1.18 -5.65
N VAL A 107 1.64 -0.37 -6.66
CA VAL A 107 2.94 -0.44 -7.33
C VAL A 107 4.07 -0.11 -6.35
N ILE A 108 3.98 0.97 -5.57
CA ILE A 108 5.01 1.31 -4.57
C ILE A 108 5.15 0.19 -3.52
N LEU A 109 4.03 -0.33 -3.00
CA LEU A 109 4.04 -1.44 -2.05
C LEU A 109 4.72 -2.69 -2.65
N SER A 110 4.45 -3.00 -3.92
CA SER A 110 5.11 -4.13 -4.60
C SER A 110 6.62 -3.98 -4.66
N GLN A 111 7.13 -2.74 -4.74
CA GLN A 111 8.56 -2.46 -4.74
C GLN A 111 9.17 -2.57 -3.35
N ILE A 112 8.42 -2.24 -2.31
CA ILE A 112 8.84 -2.54 -0.94
C ILE A 112 9.02 -4.05 -0.78
N VAL A 113 8.03 -4.85 -1.20
CA VAL A 113 8.11 -6.32 -1.12
C VAL A 113 9.24 -6.89 -1.99
N ALA A 114 9.47 -6.32 -3.19
CA ALA A 114 10.60 -6.70 -4.03
C ALA A 114 11.95 -6.41 -3.38
N GLY A 115 12.10 -5.28 -2.69
CA GLY A 115 13.30 -4.97 -1.92
C GLY A 115 13.48 -5.89 -0.70
N LEU A 116 12.39 -6.26 0.00
CA LEU A 116 12.44 -7.30 1.05
C LEU A 116 13.05 -8.59 0.51
N SER A 117 12.60 -9.03 -0.67
CA SER A 117 13.12 -10.24 -1.31
C SER A 117 14.61 -10.16 -1.62
N ARG A 118 15.10 -8.99 -2.08
CA ARG A 118 16.52 -8.79 -2.36
C ARG A 118 17.35 -8.81 -1.09
N GLY A 119 16.87 -8.15 -0.04
CA GLY A 119 17.55 -8.11 1.25
C GLY A 119 17.57 -9.45 1.99
N VAL A 120 16.57 -10.31 1.78
CA VAL A 120 16.55 -11.69 2.30
C VAL A 120 17.47 -12.61 1.50
N GLY A 121 17.44 -12.53 0.16
CA GLY A 121 18.23 -13.40 -0.71
C GLY A 121 17.73 -14.86 -0.73
N ASP A 122 18.62 -15.79 -1.06
CA ASP A 122 18.30 -17.22 -1.09
C ASP A 122 18.71 -17.93 0.20
N THR A 123 17.76 -18.01 1.14
CA THR A 123 17.99 -18.60 2.46
C THR A 123 16.80 -19.46 2.91
N ARG A 124 17.08 -20.46 3.75
CA ARG A 124 16.05 -21.32 4.37
C ARG A 124 15.32 -20.60 5.52
N SER A 125 16.00 -19.71 6.25
CA SER A 125 15.42 -18.93 7.35
C SER A 125 16.08 -17.55 7.45
N ILE A 126 15.37 -16.59 8.05
CA ILE A 126 15.75 -15.17 8.15
C ILE A 126 16.08 -14.87 9.62
N SER A 127 17.28 -14.39 9.91
CA SER A 127 17.65 -13.84 11.22
C SER A 127 17.15 -12.41 11.42
N SER A 128 17.15 -11.92 12.67
CA SER A 128 16.83 -10.52 13.00
C SER A 128 17.64 -9.51 12.18
N ALA A 129 18.95 -9.73 11.99
CA ALA A 129 19.80 -8.89 11.15
C ALA A 129 19.41 -8.92 9.66
N GLU A 130 19.12 -10.10 9.11
CA GLU A 130 18.65 -10.25 7.73
C GLU A 130 17.27 -9.59 7.53
N PHE A 131 16.38 -9.69 8.52
CA PHE A 131 15.06 -9.06 8.51
C PHE A 131 15.15 -7.54 8.54
N ALA A 132 15.99 -6.97 9.41
CA ALA A 132 16.25 -5.52 9.44
C ALA A 132 16.84 -5.01 8.12
N ARG A 133 17.83 -5.72 7.58
CA ARG A 133 18.41 -5.41 6.26
C ARG A 133 17.35 -5.46 5.16
N ALA A 134 16.47 -6.47 5.19
CA ALA A 134 15.40 -6.60 4.21
C ALA A 134 14.45 -5.41 4.26
N LEU A 135 14.01 -4.97 5.44
CA LEU A 135 13.15 -3.78 5.58
C LEU A 135 13.79 -2.51 5.01
N ALA A 136 15.08 -2.30 5.29
CA ALA A 136 15.83 -1.17 4.73
C ALA A 136 15.98 -1.26 3.20
N GLU A 137 16.26 -2.44 2.66
CA GLU A 137 16.31 -2.66 1.21
C GLU A 137 14.93 -2.50 0.55
N GLY A 138 13.85 -2.89 1.23
CA GLY A 138 12.47 -2.62 0.85
C GLY A 138 12.22 -1.14 0.61
N ALA A 139 12.58 -0.31 1.59
CA ALA A 139 12.48 1.14 1.46
C ALA A 139 13.35 1.65 0.30
N SER A 140 14.64 1.29 0.26
CA SER A 140 15.57 1.76 -0.78
C SER A 140 15.09 1.41 -2.19
N ASN A 141 14.60 0.18 -2.40
CA ASN A 141 14.08 -0.24 -3.71
C ASN A 141 12.82 0.55 -4.12
N ALA A 142 11.92 0.84 -3.17
CA ALA A 142 10.75 1.67 -3.45
C ALA A 142 11.13 3.11 -3.86
N TYR A 143 12.08 3.75 -3.16
CA TYR A 143 12.58 5.08 -3.57
C TYR A 143 13.19 5.06 -4.97
N ARG A 144 13.97 4.02 -5.31
CA ARG A 144 14.61 3.89 -6.62
C ARG A 144 13.61 3.63 -7.76
N ALA A 145 12.45 3.05 -7.44
CA ALA A 145 11.43 2.73 -8.44
C ALA A 145 10.53 3.92 -8.80
N VAL A 146 10.52 4.97 -7.97
CA VAL A 146 9.71 6.18 -8.18
C VAL A 146 10.59 7.28 -8.75
N THR A 147 10.24 7.82 -9.93
CA THR A 147 11.02 8.85 -10.62
C THR A 147 11.15 10.15 -9.81
N ARG A 148 10.10 10.53 -9.09
CA ARG A 148 10.04 11.71 -8.23
C ARG A 148 9.53 11.32 -6.84
N PRO A 149 10.40 10.81 -5.95
CA PRO A 149 9.99 10.39 -4.61
C PRO A 149 9.55 11.62 -3.79
N VAL A 150 8.46 11.46 -3.05
CA VAL A 150 7.86 12.53 -2.24
C VAL A 150 7.91 12.14 -0.76
N GLU A 151 8.50 13.00 0.06
CA GLU A 151 8.48 12.84 1.52
C GLU A 151 7.08 13.09 2.09
N GLY A 152 6.75 12.47 3.21
CA GLY A 152 5.39 12.48 3.76
C GLY A 152 4.47 11.44 3.16
N THR A 153 5.01 10.50 2.38
CA THR A 153 4.25 9.37 1.81
C THR A 153 4.68 8.03 2.42
N ILE A 154 4.10 6.92 1.95
CA ILE A 154 4.52 5.54 2.23
C ILE A 154 6.05 5.34 2.15
N LEU A 155 6.74 6.08 1.28
CA LEU A 155 8.20 6.04 1.15
C LEU A 155 8.89 6.48 2.45
N THR A 156 8.46 7.59 3.05
CA THR A 156 9.01 8.09 4.32
C THR A 156 8.76 7.10 5.46
N VAL A 157 7.57 6.50 5.49
CA VAL A 157 7.18 5.53 6.51
C VAL A 157 7.99 4.23 6.37
N ALA A 158 8.16 3.73 5.15
CA ALA A 158 8.98 2.55 4.88
C ALA A 158 10.45 2.77 5.27
N ARG A 159 11.01 3.94 4.94
CA ARG A 159 12.38 4.31 5.36
C ARG A 159 12.49 4.34 6.89
N ALA A 160 11.59 5.03 7.58
CA ALA A 160 11.63 5.13 9.03
C ALA A 160 11.50 3.75 9.73
N ALA A 161 10.70 2.84 9.16
CA ALA A 161 10.61 1.47 9.64
C ALA A 161 11.92 0.69 9.45
N GLY A 162 12.54 0.80 8.27
CA GLY A 162 13.83 0.18 7.97
C GLY A 162 14.96 0.71 8.84
N ASP A 163 15.06 2.03 9.01
CA ASP A 163 16.08 2.68 9.84
C ASP A 163 15.96 2.24 11.31
N ALA A 164 14.74 2.23 11.85
CA ALA A 164 14.49 1.77 13.23
C ALA A 164 14.82 0.28 13.42
N ALA A 165 14.56 -0.55 12.40
CA ALA A 165 14.91 -1.96 12.42
C ALA A 165 16.43 -2.16 12.45
N VAL A 166 17.17 -1.42 11.62
CA VAL A 166 18.63 -1.47 11.58
C VAL A 166 19.23 -0.97 12.90
N GLU A 167 18.76 0.16 13.41
CA GLU A 167 19.21 0.71 14.70
C GLU A 167 19.00 -0.33 15.84
N CYS A 168 17.85 -1.01 15.85
CA CYS A 168 17.55 -2.03 16.85
C CYS A 168 18.59 -3.17 16.87
N VAL A 169 19.00 -3.65 15.70
CA VAL A 169 20.01 -4.72 15.58
C VAL A 169 21.39 -4.23 16.03
N THR A 170 21.75 -2.97 15.75
CA THR A 170 23.05 -2.41 16.20
C THR A 170 23.17 -2.31 17.72
N GLN A 171 22.05 -2.26 18.44
CA GLN A 171 21.98 -2.24 19.91
C GLN A 171 21.93 -3.64 20.55
N ALA A 172 22.29 -4.69 19.80
CA ALA A 172 22.40 -6.09 20.25
C ALA A 172 21.08 -6.70 20.80
N ARG A 173 19.93 -6.35 20.22
CA ARG A 173 18.65 -7.02 20.49
C ARG A 173 18.37 -8.10 19.45
N GLU A 174 18.15 -9.34 19.89
CA GLU A 174 18.45 -10.51 19.05
C GLU A 174 17.24 -11.14 18.32
N SER A 175 15.99 -10.86 18.73
CA SER A 175 14.81 -11.53 18.14
C SER A 175 14.20 -10.78 16.96
N VAL A 176 13.66 -11.51 15.98
CA VAL A 176 12.91 -10.93 14.85
C VAL A 176 11.69 -10.14 15.34
N SER A 177 11.04 -10.61 16.41
CA SER A 177 9.92 -9.91 17.05
C SER A 177 10.33 -8.53 17.56
N THR A 178 11.49 -8.43 18.20
CA THR A 178 12.02 -7.14 18.69
C THR A 178 12.33 -6.17 17.54
N VAL A 179 12.92 -6.68 16.46
CA VAL A 179 13.20 -5.88 15.25
C VAL A 179 11.92 -5.40 14.59
N LEU A 180 10.90 -6.27 14.46
CA LEU A 180 9.60 -5.87 13.91
C LEU A 180 8.91 -4.83 14.80
N GLY A 181 8.98 -4.98 16.12
CA GLY A 181 8.45 -4.00 17.06
C GLY A 181 9.11 -2.62 16.90
N ALA A 182 10.43 -2.58 16.71
CA ALA A 182 11.14 -1.33 16.42
C ALA A 182 10.72 -0.72 15.08
N ALA A 183 10.57 -1.55 14.03
CA ALA A 183 10.09 -1.13 12.72
C ALA A 183 8.67 -0.55 12.79
N MET A 184 7.75 -1.22 13.51
CA MET A 184 6.39 -0.74 13.75
C MET A 184 6.37 0.61 14.47
N ALA A 185 7.21 0.78 15.50
CA ALA A 185 7.32 2.05 16.22
C ALA A 185 7.88 3.18 15.33
N GLY A 186 8.87 2.88 14.49
CA GLY A 186 9.40 3.80 13.49
C GLY A 186 8.34 4.22 12.46
N ALA A 187 7.62 3.24 11.90
CA ALA A 187 6.52 3.47 10.97
C ALA A 187 5.42 4.33 11.59
N HIS A 188 4.97 4.00 12.80
CA HIS A 188 3.92 4.75 13.48
C HIS A 188 4.31 6.21 13.69
N ARG A 189 5.51 6.51 14.20
CA ARG A 189 5.99 7.89 14.35
C ARG A 189 6.04 8.63 13.02
N ALA A 190 6.50 7.96 11.96
CA ALA A 190 6.58 8.56 10.63
C ALA A 190 5.20 8.89 10.06
N VAL A 191 4.23 7.97 10.16
CA VAL A 191 2.84 8.21 9.74
C VAL A 191 2.28 9.46 10.42
N GLN A 192 2.43 9.58 11.74
CA GLN A 192 1.95 10.74 12.49
C GLN A 192 2.65 12.06 12.09
N ALA A 193 3.87 11.98 11.54
CA ALA A 193 4.61 13.14 11.06
C ALA A 193 4.31 13.52 9.60
N THR A 194 3.62 12.67 8.83
CA THR A 194 3.28 12.96 7.42
C THR A 194 2.53 14.28 7.20
N PRO A 195 1.61 14.75 8.07
CA PRO A 195 0.97 16.05 7.91
C PRO A 195 1.92 17.23 8.13
N LEU A 196 3.08 17.02 8.77
CA LEU A 196 4.11 18.05 8.91
C LEU A 196 4.99 18.17 7.65
N GLN A 197 4.90 17.19 6.74
CA GLN A 197 5.75 17.07 5.56
C GLN A 197 5.00 17.42 4.27
N LEU A 198 3.68 17.18 4.23
CA LEU A 198 2.83 17.49 3.08
C LEU A 198 1.72 18.47 3.47
N PRO A 199 1.67 19.68 2.85
CA PRO A 199 0.63 20.68 3.13
C PRO A 199 -0.79 20.14 2.95
N LEU A 200 -1.03 19.31 1.92
CA LEU A 200 -2.36 18.77 1.63
C LEU A 200 -2.87 17.86 2.76
N LEU A 201 -2.00 17.00 3.29
CA LEU A 201 -2.31 16.15 4.45
C LEU A 201 -2.61 17.01 5.69
N LYS A 202 -1.83 18.08 5.90
CA LYS A 202 -2.04 19.04 7.01
C LYS A 202 -3.40 19.73 6.93
N GLN A 203 -3.77 20.19 5.74
CA GLN A 203 -5.03 20.90 5.48
C GLN A 203 -6.23 19.96 5.67
N ALA A 204 -6.14 18.74 5.15
CA ALA A 204 -7.15 17.72 5.33
C ALA A 204 -7.20 17.12 6.75
N GLY A 205 -6.20 17.40 7.59
CA GLY A 205 -6.13 16.90 8.96
C GLY A 205 -5.96 15.38 9.05
N VAL A 206 -5.43 14.74 8.01
CA VAL A 206 -5.24 13.28 7.91
C VAL A 206 -3.77 12.94 7.70
N VAL A 207 -3.41 11.70 8.02
CA VAL A 207 -2.09 11.13 7.72
C VAL A 207 -2.07 10.50 6.31
N ASP A 208 -0.89 10.21 5.79
CA ASP A 208 -0.75 9.52 4.50
C ASP A 208 -1.41 8.12 4.51
N ALA A 209 -2.31 7.89 3.55
CA ALA A 209 -3.04 6.63 3.43
C ALA A 209 -2.10 5.44 3.15
N GLY A 210 -1.13 5.60 2.25
CA GLY A 210 -0.17 4.54 1.94
C GLY A 210 0.72 4.19 3.13
N GLY A 211 1.17 5.21 3.86
CA GLY A 211 1.92 5.10 5.10
C GLY A 211 1.15 4.33 6.19
N GLU A 212 -0.12 4.70 6.41
CA GLU A 212 -0.97 3.98 7.37
C GLU A 212 -1.23 2.54 6.93
N GLY A 213 -1.47 2.30 5.63
CA GLY A 213 -1.56 0.95 5.07
C GLY A 213 -0.31 0.11 5.32
N TYR A 214 0.89 0.70 5.18
CA TYR A 214 2.16 0.01 5.45
C TYR A 214 2.35 -0.27 6.95
N ARG A 215 1.98 0.68 7.83
CA ARG A 215 1.98 0.47 9.28
C ARG A 215 1.10 -0.72 9.68
N LEU A 216 -0.10 -0.81 9.11
CA LEU A 216 -1.03 -1.93 9.32
C LEU A 216 -0.43 -3.25 8.83
N ILE A 217 0.24 -3.27 7.67
CA ILE A 217 0.95 -4.47 7.20
C ILE A 217 1.96 -4.98 8.24
N LEU A 218 2.81 -4.09 8.79
CA LEU A 218 3.78 -4.46 9.83
C LEU A 218 3.10 -4.96 11.11
N GLU A 219 1.99 -4.33 11.51
CA GLU A 219 1.20 -4.76 12.66
C GLU A 219 0.61 -6.17 12.48
N GLY A 220 0.07 -6.46 11.29
CA GLY A 220 -0.44 -7.78 10.94
C GLY A 220 0.65 -8.87 10.94
N MET A 221 1.87 -8.55 10.48
CA MET A 221 3.02 -9.44 10.64
C MET A 221 3.34 -9.70 12.12
N GLY A 222 3.16 -8.69 12.99
CA GLY A 222 3.38 -8.79 14.42
C GLY A 222 2.46 -9.78 15.11
N PHE A 223 1.17 -9.77 14.76
CA PHE A 223 0.22 -10.77 15.28
C PHE A 223 0.65 -12.19 14.94
N ALA A 224 1.14 -12.43 13.72
CA ALA A 224 1.63 -13.75 13.29
C ALA A 224 2.85 -14.21 14.10
N LEU A 225 3.82 -13.31 14.34
CA LEU A 225 5.02 -13.66 15.10
C LEU A 225 4.72 -13.98 16.56
N ARG A 226 3.78 -13.26 17.17
CA ARG A 226 3.36 -13.48 18.56
C ARG A 226 2.37 -14.65 18.71
N GLY A 227 1.85 -15.19 17.59
CA GLY A 227 0.83 -16.23 17.61
C GLY A 227 -0.53 -15.73 18.12
N GLU A 228 -0.78 -14.43 17.97
CA GLU A 228 -1.99 -13.76 18.43
C GLU A 228 -3.08 -13.81 17.35
N ALA A 229 -4.34 -13.96 17.76
CA ALA A 229 -5.47 -13.79 16.86
C ALA A 229 -5.64 -12.31 16.50
N LEU A 230 -6.02 -12.04 15.24
CA LEU A 230 -6.35 -10.69 14.82
C LEU A 230 -7.53 -10.14 15.65
N PRO A 231 -7.40 -8.97 16.28
CA PRO A 231 -8.47 -8.35 17.06
C PRO A 231 -9.75 -8.23 16.24
N ALA A 232 -10.89 -8.45 16.89
CA ALA A 232 -12.16 -8.02 16.32
C ALA A 232 -12.10 -6.51 16.09
N LEU A 233 -12.58 -6.04 14.94
CA LEU A 233 -12.78 -4.61 14.78
C LEU A 233 -13.84 -4.18 15.79
N GLY A 234 -13.49 -3.27 16.68
CA GLY A 234 -14.50 -2.47 17.37
C GLY A 234 -15.23 -1.59 16.36
N GLU A 235 -16.30 -0.90 16.78
CA GLU A 235 -16.80 0.23 16.02
C GLU A 235 -15.67 1.27 15.92
N VAL A 236 -14.90 1.22 14.83
CA VAL A 236 -13.90 2.23 14.53
C VAL A 236 -14.70 3.47 14.15
N SER A 237 -14.96 4.32 15.14
CA SER A 237 -15.29 5.73 14.90
C SER A 237 -14.04 6.34 14.28
N LEU A 238 -14.00 6.32 12.94
CA LEU A 238 -13.19 7.25 12.18
C LEU A 238 -13.49 8.64 12.75
N PRO A 239 -12.49 9.51 12.99
CA PRO A 239 -12.76 10.93 13.00
C PRO A 239 -13.43 11.25 11.67
N VAL A 240 -14.75 11.43 11.66
CA VAL A 240 -15.53 11.90 10.52
C VAL A 240 -15.21 13.38 10.35
N ALA A 241 -13.95 13.67 10.06
CA ALA A 241 -13.44 14.99 9.71
C ALA A 241 -12.82 14.98 8.30
N ALA A 242 -12.76 13.83 7.62
CA ALA A 242 -12.14 13.72 6.29
C ALA A 242 -13.12 13.87 5.10
N VAL A 243 -14.42 14.11 5.34
CA VAL A 243 -15.41 14.37 4.26
C VAL A 243 -16.07 15.75 4.39
N GLN A 244 -15.67 16.54 5.38
CA GLN A 244 -16.07 17.93 5.53
C GLN A 244 -14.80 18.71 5.80
N MET A 245 -14.61 19.88 5.17
CA MET A 245 -13.43 20.74 5.25
C MET A 245 -12.36 20.56 4.15
N LEU A 246 -12.77 20.54 2.87
CA LEU A 246 -12.22 21.59 2.02
C LEU A 246 -13.03 22.85 2.37
N PRO A 247 -12.46 23.89 2.99
CA PRO A 247 -13.19 25.12 3.15
C PRO A 247 -13.60 25.63 1.76
N ASP A 248 -14.90 25.91 1.61
CA ASP A 248 -15.51 26.64 0.48
C ASP A 248 -15.10 28.13 0.51
N ASP A 249 -13.84 28.40 0.89
CA ASP A 249 -13.32 29.75 1.05
C ASP A 249 -12.48 30.19 -0.14
N GLY A 250 -12.63 29.58 -1.32
CA GLY A 250 -12.15 30.14 -2.59
C GLY A 250 -10.68 30.57 -2.62
N THR A 251 -9.83 30.06 -1.72
CA THR A 251 -8.42 30.45 -1.59
C THR A 251 -7.46 29.33 -2.00
N ILE A 252 -7.96 28.30 -2.68
CA ILE A 252 -7.09 27.44 -3.47
C ILE A 252 -6.77 28.22 -4.74
N SER A 253 -5.51 28.67 -4.88
CA SER A 253 -5.04 29.11 -6.19
C SER A 253 -5.32 27.97 -7.18
N PRO A 254 -5.79 28.22 -8.41
CA PRO A 254 -6.06 27.14 -9.39
C PRO A 254 -4.87 26.19 -9.61
N GLU A 255 -3.67 26.65 -9.26
CA GLU A 255 -2.39 25.94 -9.32
C GLU A 255 -2.19 24.92 -8.17
N ASP A 256 -2.95 25.02 -7.08
CA ASP A 256 -2.83 24.22 -5.85
C ASP A 256 -4.06 23.32 -5.58
N ASP A 257 -5.07 23.29 -6.47
CA ASP A 257 -6.22 22.39 -6.35
C ASP A 257 -5.84 21.02 -6.93
N PRO A 258 -5.67 19.96 -6.09
CA PRO A 258 -5.35 18.61 -6.54
C PRO A 258 -6.49 17.97 -7.36
N LEU A 259 -7.63 18.66 -7.50
CA LEU A 259 -8.73 18.27 -8.37
C LEU A 259 -8.84 19.15 -9.63
N ALA A 260 -8.14 20.29 -9.73
CA ALA A 260 -8.24 21.20 -10.89
C ALA A 260 -7.31 20.87 -12.05
N GLY A 261 -6.51 19.81 -11.95
CA GLY A 261 -5.68 19.31 -13.05
C GLY A 261 -6.49 18.54 -14.10
N GLU A 262 -6.06 18.61 -15.36
CA GLU A 262 -6.31 17.56 -16.36
C GLU A 262 -5.28 16.46 -16.08
N TRP A 263 -5.74 15.32 -15.55
CA TRP A 263 -4.88 14.20 -15.15
C TRP A 263 -4.75 13.15 -16.26
N GLY A 264 -5.67 13.17 -17.23
CA GLY A 264 -5.70 12.27 -18.35
C GLY A 264 -6.00 10.83 -17.92
N TYR A 265 -5.24 9.88 -18.47
CA TYR A 265 -5.48 8.45 -18.25
C TYR A 265 -4.40 7.79 -17.41
N CYS A 266 -4.84 7.05 -16.39
CA CYS A 266 -4.03 6.05 -15.71
C CYS A 266 -3.95 4.78 -16.57
N THR A 267 -2.79 4.56 -17.19
CA THR A 267 -2.54 3.42 -18.08
C THR A 267 -1.60 2.43 -17.42
N GLN A 268 -2.09 1.21 -17.19
CA GLN A 268 -1.35 0.12 -16.55
C GLN A 268 -1.27 -1.09 -17.47
N PHE A 269 -0.10 -1.71 -17.59
CA PHE A 269 0.07 -2.95 -18.36
C PHE A 269 1.34 -3.71 -17.97
N VAL A 270 1.47 -4.93 -18.47
CA VAL A 270 2.66 -5.78 -18.32
C VAL A 270 3.23 -6.12 -19.68
N ILE A 271 4.53 -5.86 -19.89
CA ILE A 271 5.31 -6.35 -21.00
C ILE A 271 5.96 -7.67 -20.57
N VAL A 272 5.70 -8.73 -21.30
CA VAL A 272 6.40 -10.01 -21.14
C VAL A 272 7.37 -10.15 -22.31
N ALA A 273 8.63 -10.48 -22.01
CA ALA A 273 9.65 -10.69 -23.02
C ALA A 273 9.20 -11.72 -24.06
N HIS A 274 9.66 -11.54 -25.30
CA HIS A 274 9.63 -12.64 -26.27
C HIS A 274 10.57 -13.76 -25.81
N ASP A 275 10.25 -14.99 -26.17
CA ASP A 275 11.01 -16.16 -25.70
C ASP A 275 12.49 -16.01 -26.09
N GLY A 276 13.38 -15.98 -25.08
CA GLY A 276 14.83 -15.82 -25.25
C GLY A 276 15.34 -14.37 -25.36
N ALA A 277 14.48 -13.36 -25.30
CA ALA A 277 14.88 -11.96 -25.29
C ALA A 277 15.11 -11.43 -23.86
N ASP A 278 16.16 -10.63 -23.68
CA ASP A 278 16.41 -9.92 -22.41
C ASP A 278 15.61 -8.60 -22.38
N LEU A 279 14.73 -8.48 -21.39
CA LEU A 279 13.87 -7.31 -21.19
C LEU A 279 14.48 -6.43 -20.09
N SER A 280 15.26 -5.43 -20.50
CA SER A 280 15.87 -4.48 -19.57
C SER A 280 14.83 -3.48 -19.06
N VAL A 281 14.65 -3.47 -17.74
CA VAL A 281 13.77 -2.51 -17.03
C VAL A 281 14.23 -1.08 -17.30
N GLU A 282 15.54 -0.83 -17.31
CA GLU A 282 16.15 0.48 -17.54
C GLU A 282 15.82 1.00 -18.93
N LYS A 283 15.99 0.19 -19.98
CA LYS A 283 15.66 0.60 -21.36
C LYS A 283 14.17 0.90 -21.52
N VAL A 284 13.31 0.05 -20.94
CA VAL A 284 11.85 0.29 -20.98
C VAL A 284 11.51 1.60 -20.24
N ARG A 285 12.16 1.87 -19.10
CA ARG A 285 11.97 3.12 -18.36
C ARG A 285 12.40 4.33 -19.18
N ASP A 286 13.59 4.30 -19.75
CA ASP A 286 14.15 5.41 -20.50
C ASP A 286 13.29 5.78 -21.72
N ASP A 287 12.73 4.79 -22.41
CA ASP A 287 11.87 5.00 -23.58
C ASP A 287 10.43 5.39 -23.25
N LEU A 288 9.86 4.89 -22.15
CA LEU A 288 8.46 5.15 -21.81
C LEU A 288 8.27 6.41 -20.96
N GLN A 289 9.26 6.81 -20.16
CA GLN A 289 9.14 7.98 -19.27
C GLN A 289 8.96 9.31 -20.01
N VAL A 290 9.28 9.37 -21.31
CA VAL A 290 9.08 10.57 -22.14
C VAL A 290 7.67 10.68 -22.72
N LEU A 291 6.87 9.61 -22.61
CA LEU A 291 5.52 9.51 -23.19
C LEU A 291 4.39 9.70 -22.16
N ALA A 292 4.75 9.96 -20.90
CA ALA A 292 3.83 10.06 -19.79
C ALA A 292 4.41 11.03 -18.75
N GLU A 293 3.55 11.82 -18.12
CA GLU A 293 3.94 12.84 -17.14
C GLU A 293 4.52 12.24 -15.86
N SER A 294 4.06 11.04 -15.55
CA SER A 294 4.63 10.17 -14.55
C SER A 294 4.61 8.73 -15.06
N THR A 295 5.71 8.02 -14.86
CA THR A 295 5.81 6.60 -15.18
C THR A 295 6.53 5.87 -14.06
N MET A 296 5.93 4.78 -13.60
CA MET A 296 6.61 3.76 -12.83
C MET A 296 6.81 2.53 -13.72
N VAL A 297 8.08 2.16 -13.87
CA VAL A 297 8.50 1.00 -14.64
C VAL A 297 9.26 0.06 -13.71
N VAL A 298 8.62 -1.05 -13.39
CA VAL A 298 9.04 -1.99 -12.35
C VAL A 298 8.99 -3.42 -12.88
N GLY A 299 9.96 -4.26 -12.51
CA GLY A 299 10.01 -5.63 -13.04
C GLY A 299 11.36 -6.30 -12.83
N GLY A 300 11.52 -7.45 -13.47
CA GLY A 300 12.67 -8.35 -13.37
C GLY A 300 12.28 -9.74 -13.86
N ASP A 301 13.26 -10.57 -14.23
CA ASP A 301 13.04 -11.97 -14.61
C ASP A 301 12.06 -12.19 -15.79
N GLY A 302 12.22 -11.40 -16.87
CA GLY A 302 11.50 -11.61 -18.14
C GLY A 302 10.14 -10.91 -18.25
N PHE A 303 9.76 -10.08 -17.28
CA PHE A 303 8.61 -9.20 -17.39
C PHE A 303 8.87 -7.80 -16.80
N VAL A 304 8.15 -6.81 -17.32
CA VAL A 304 8.14 -5.43 -16.83
C VAL A 304 6.70 -4.96 -16.74
N ARG A 305 6.32 -4.41 -15.59
CA ARG A 305 5.05 -3.76 -15.35
C ARG A 305 5.22 -2.25 -15.45
N ILE A 306 4.27 -1.62 -16.11
CA ILE A 306 4.22 -0.19 -16.37
C ILE A 306 2.95 0.35 -15.73
N HIS A 307 3.10 1.47 -15.03
CA HIS A 307 2.02 2.35 -14.63
C HIS A 307 2.40 3.75 -15.12
N GLY A 308 1.63 4.34 -16.02
CA GLY A 308 1.89 5.67 -16.57
C GLY A 308 0.65 6.55 -16.54
N HIS A 309 0.82 7.83 -16.25
CA HIS A 309 -0.22 8.84 -16.42
C HIS A 309 0.06 9.62 -17.70
N THR A 310 -0.90 9.61 -18.63
CA THR A 310 -0.73 10.22 -19.95
C THR A 310 -2.08 10.59 -20.56
N GLU A 311 -2.10 11.67 -21.34
CA GLU A 311 -3.23 12.04 -22.18
C GLU A 311 -3.42 11.07 -23.36
N ASP A 312 -2.37 10.36 -23.78
CA ASP A 312 -2.41 9.44 -24.91
C ASP A 312 -1.91 8.03 -24.52
N PRO A 313 -2.81 7.18 -23.97
CA PRO A 313 -2.54 5.77 -23.72
C PRO A 313 -2.06 5.01 -24.97
N GLY A 314 -2.53 5.42 -26.15
CA GLY A 314 -2.24 4.76 -27.42
C GLY A 314 -0.76 4.84 -27.78
N SER A 315 -0.14 6.01 -27.62
CA SER A 315 1.29 6.20 -27.83
C SER A 315 2.14 5.36 -26.87
N LEU A 316 1.73 5.30 -25.59
CA LEU A 316 2.43 4.51 -24.57
C LEU A 316 2.40 3.01 -24.89
N LEU A 317 1.24 2.48 -25.29
CA LEU A 317 1.07 1.08 -25.70
C LEU A 317 1.81 0.76 -27.00
N THR A 318 1.77 1.67 -27.97
CA THR A 318 2.48 1.53 -29.26
C THR A 318 3.99 1.46 -29.08
N ARG A 319 4.54 2.20 -28.12
CA ARG A 319 5.95 2.06 -27.76
C ARG A 319 6.21 0.75 -27.02
N ALA A 320 5.33 0.37 -26.09
CA ALA A 320 5.49 -0.84 -25.27
C ALA A 320 5.57 -2.15 -26.08
N VAL A 321 4.79 -2.28 -27.17
CA VAL A 321 4.82 -3.48 -28.03
C VAL A 321 6.17 -3.72 -28.73
N GLN A 322 7.05 -2.71 -28.78
CA GLN A 322 8.40 -2.87 -29.33
C GLN A 322 9.32 -3.68 -28.41
N PHE A 323 8.99 -3.79 -27.12
CA PHE A 323 9.79 -4.49 -26.12
C PHE A 323 9.33 -5.93 -25.86
N GLY A 324 8.08 -6.26 -26.19
CA GLY A 324 7.53 -7.57 -25.91
C GLY A 324 6.01 -7.67 -26.08
N ARG A 325 5.45 -8.79 -25.60
CA ARG A 325 4.00 -9.01 -25.58
C ARG A 325 3.39 -8.17 -24.46
N VAL A 326 2.56 -7.20 -24.83
CA VAL A 326 1.77 -6.42 -23.87
C VAL A 326 0.55 -7.22 -23.41
N GLN A 327 0.33 -7.28 -22.11
CA GLN A 327 -0.74 -8.02 -21.45
C GLN A 327 -1.32 -7.21 -20.28
N ARG A 328 -2.49 -7.61 -19.79
CA ARG A 328 -3.14 -7.05 -18.59
C ARG A 328 -3.29 -5.52 -18.64
N ILE A 329 -3.78 -5.02 -19.76
CA ILE A 329 -3.99 -3.59 -19.99
C ILE A 329 -5.18 -3.11 -19.14
N SER A 330 -4.99 -2.05 -18.36
CA SER A 330 -6.02 -1.25 -17.70
C SER A 330 -5.82 0.20 -18.14
N ILE A 331 -6.89 0.86 -18.58
CA ILE A 331 -6.87 2.29 -18.92
C ILE A 331 -8.05 2.91 -18.20
N GLU A 332 -7.77 3.90 -17.37
CA GLU A 332 -8.74 4.51 -16.48
C GLU A 332 -8.66 6.02 -16.62
N ASP A 333 -9.79 6.66 -16.93
CA ASP A 333 -9.93 8.12 -17.01
C ASP A 333 -9.96 8.70 -15.59
N MET A 334 -8.89 9.39 -15.22
CA MET A 334 -8.73 9.94 -13.87
C MET A 334 -9.60 11.17 -13.64
N ASP A 335 -9.88 11.95 -14.69
CA ASP A 335 -10.74 13.13 -14.61
C ASP A 335 -12.20 12.71 -14.36
N ALA A 336 -12.66 11.68 -15.06
CA ALA A 336 -13.97 11.09 -14.83
C ALA A 336 -14.06 10.41 -13.45
N GLN A 337 -12.96 9.86 -12.93
CA GLN A 337 -12.92 9.30 -11.57
C GLN A 337 -13.04 10.42 -10.51
N ALA A 338 -12.25 11.49 -10.64
CA ALA A 338 -12.32 12.65 -9.77
C ALA A 338 -13.72 13.29 -9.75
N GLU A 339 -14.36 13.41 -10.92
CA GLU A 339 -15.72 13.96 -11.02
C GLU A 339 -16.79 13.08 -10.36
N ARG A 340 -16.72 11.76 -10.54
CA ARG A 340 -17.62 10.82 -9.85
C ARG A 340 -17.50 10.95 -8.33
N TRP A 341 -16.30 11.19 -7.83
CA TRP A 341 -16.04 11.43 -6.43
C TRP A 341 -16.63 12.76 -5.94
N ARG A 342 -16.45 13.86 -6.67
CA ARG A 342 -17.10 15.15 -6.36
C ARG A 342 -18.61 15.00 -6.23
N MET A 343 -19.23 14.29 -7.17
CA MET A 343 -20.67 14.06 -7.19
C MET A 343 -21.15 13.16 -6.05
N ALA A 344 -20.34 12.19 -5.63
CA ALA A 344 -20.64 11.35 -4.47
C ALA A 344 -20.50 12.12 -3.14
N ALA A 345 -19.46 12.96 -3.00
CA ALA A 345 -19.23 13.78 -1.82
C ALA A 345 -20.30 14.88 -1.66
N GLY A 346 -20.71 15.54 -2.74
CA GLY A 346 -21.77 16.56 -2.73
C GLY A 346 -23.15 16.06 -2.30
N ARG A 347 -23.44 14.76 -2.49
CA ARG A 347 -24.71 14.14 -2.07
C ARG A 347 -24.80 13.87 -0.56
N VAL A 348 -23.67 13.83 0.15
CA VAL A 348 -23.63 13.57 1.60
C VAL A 348 -23.76 14.86 2.44
N GLY A 349 -23.42 16.02 1.87
CA GLY A 349 -23.55 17.33 2.52
C GLY A 349 -24.92 18.02 2.35
N GLY A 350 -25.71 17.61 1.35
CA GLY A 350 -27.05 18.14 1.11
C GLY A 350 -28.11 17.38 1.90
N GLY A 351 -28.42 17.82 3.12
CA GLY A 351 -29.61 17.34 3.82
C GLY A 351 -30.84 17.48 2.92
N THR A 352 -31.33 16.36 2.39
CA THR A 352 -32.55 16.33 1.60
C THR A 352 -33.43 15.20 2.11
N GLU A 353 -34.59 15.62 2.64
CA GLU A 353 -35.74 14.78 2.88
C GLU A 353 -36.02 13.90 1.66
N VAL A 354 -36.05 12.60 1.86
CA VAL A 354 -36.51 11.64 0.86
C VAL A 354 -38.02 11.86 0.67
N ARG A 355 -38.40 12.59 -0.37
CA ARG A 355 -39.73 12.42 -0.97
C ARG A 355 -39.66 11.30 -2.01
N SER A 356 -40.22 10.17 -1.62
CA SER A 356 -40.51 9.03 -2.50
C SER A 356 -41.53 9.44 -3.58
N SER A 357 -41.10 9.57 -4.83
CA SER A 357 -41.93 9.26 -6.01
C SER A 357 -41.08 9.32 -7.30
N GLY A 358 -40.87 8.18 -7.94
CA GLY A 358 -40.36 8.09 -9.30
C GLY A 358 -39.71 6.73 -9.58
N GLU A 359 -40.32 5.95 -10.46
CA GLU A 359 -39.83 4.63 -10.90
C GLU A 359 -38.38 4.66 -11.42
N PRO A 360 -37.62 3.56 -11.27
CA PRO A 360 -36.27 3.45 -11.80
C PRO A 360 -36.27 3.50 -13.34
N PRO A 361 -35.24 4.08 -13.98
CA PRO A 361 -35.15 4.16 -15.43
C PRO A 361 -34.94 2.77 -16.04
N ASP A 362 -35.64 2.54 -17.16
CA ASP A 362 -35.55 1.33 -17.98
C ASP A 362 -34.20 1.27 -18.69
N LEU A 363 -33.39 0.25 -18.35
CA LEU A 363 -32.03 0.06 -18.85
C LEU A 363 -31.99 -0.61 -20.23
N ASP A 364 -33.14 -0.99 -20.80
CA ASP A 364 -33.24 -1.67 -22.11
C ASP A 364 -33.64 -0.74 -23.27
N ALA A 365 -33.65 0.58 -23.07
CA ALA A 365 -33.94 1.52 -24.16
C ALA A 365 -32.78 1.56 -25.18
N PRO A 366 -33.04 1.34 -26.49
CA PRO A 366 -31.99 1.38 -27.50
C PRO A 366 -31.40 2.79 -27.65
N LEU A 367 -30.07 2.86 -27.71
CA LEU A 367 -29.31 4.09 -27.94
C LEU A 367 -29.78 4.74 -29.24
N ALA A 368 -30.23 6.00 -29.16
CA ALA A 368 -30.61 6.78 -30.33
C ALA A 368 -29.37 7.03 -31.20
N ASP A 369 -29.49 6.74 -32.49
CA ASP A 369 -28.49 7.06 -33.50
C ASP A 369 -28.19 8.57 -33.49
N VAL A 370 -26.93 8.90 -33.21
CA VAL A 370 -26.40 10.25 -33.39
C VAL A 370 -25.93 10.34 -34.84
N ALA A 371 -26.67 11.10 -35.65
CA ALA A 371 -26.33 11.43 -37.03
C ALA A 371 -25.31 12.57 -37.13
#